data_AF-A0A2S3GL95-F1
#
_entry.id   AF-A0A2S3GL95-F1
#
_cell.length_a   1.000
_cell.length_b   1.000
_cell.length_c   1.000
_cell.angle_alpha   90.00
_cell.angle_beta   90.00
_cell.angle_gamma   90.00
#
_symmetry.space_group_name_H-M   'P 1'
#
loop_
_entity.id
_entity.type
_entity.pdbx_description
1 polymer ?
#
loop_
_entity_poly.entity_id
_entity_poly.type
_entity_poly.pdbx_seq_one_letter_code
_entity_poly.pdbx_strand_id
1 'polypeptide(L)'
;MLVSAWLNISTDPMQGADQTKGSFWTRVYEYYHSNKEFTSNHTQSSLLHRWKGILAMVFYEAEDRENKSFQLLHCWNILKNQPNWHDKQKELAAEKQLESDAEKEQKKEGRYNQSYTVEKERLELEKRRAEAEEARAANEAKGLKMKEIELERNKIELEHKRMLDEERIMTMDIASMPFLQQQYYKSLQDGISRSVSN
;
A
#
# COMPACT_ATOMS: atom_id res chain seq x y z
N MET A 1 44.85 31.98 -0.40
CA MET A 1 43.92 33.06 0.02
C MET A 1 42.72 32.51 0.79
N LEU A 2 41.65 32.03 0.15
CA LEU A 2 40.49 31.50 0.90
C LEU A 2 40.83 30.27 1.75
N VAL A 3 41.61 29.33 1.22
CA VAL A 3 42.11 28.15 1.96
C VAL A 3 43.00 28.57 3.13
N SER A 4 43.87 29.54 2.93
CA SER A 4 44.76 30.08 3.95
C SER A 4 43.98 30.79 5.07
N ALA A 5 42.94 31.55 4.70
CA ALA A 5 42.05 32.23 5.64
C ALA A 5 41.24 31.24 6.48
N TRP A 6 40.69 30.21 5.84
CA TRP A 6 40.01 29.13 6.55
C TRP A 6 40.96 28.40 7.49
N LEU A 7 42.17 28.07 7.02
CA LEU A 7 43.16 27.35 7.82
C LEU A 7 43.55 28.15 9.06
N ASN A 8 43.90 29.44 8.89
CA ASN A 8 44.32 30.32 9.98
C ASN A 8 43.26 30.41 11.10
N ILE A 9 41.99 30.59 10.73
CA ILE A 9 40.88 30.64 11.70
C ILE A 9 40.62 29.26 12.32
N SER A 10 40.74 28.17 11.55
CA SER A 10 40.51 26.81 12.03
C SER A 10 41.61 26.24 12.95
N THR A 11 42.80 26.87 12.97
CA THR A 11 43.95 26.45 13.79
C THR A 11 44.21 27.37 14.98
N ASP A 12 43.44 28.45 15.11
CA ASP A 12 43.60 29.45 16.17
C ASP A 12 43.21 28.86 17.55
N PRO A 13 44.18 28.68 18.47
CA PRO A 13 43.93 28.06 19.78
C PRO A 13 43.00 28.89 20.70
N MET A 14 42.80 30.18 20.40
CA MET A 14 41.91 31.06 21.17
C MET A 14 40.43 30.84 20.85
N GLN A 15 40.10 29.97 19.90
CA GLN A 15 38.74 29.73 19.44
C GLN A 15 38.18 28.46 20.08
N GLY A 16 37.63 28.65 21.28
CA GLY A 16 36.98 27.59 22.05
C GLY A 16 35.89 26.86 21.26
N ALA A 17 35.80 25.56 21.53
CA ALA A 17 34.87 24.61 20.95
C ALA A 17 33.41 24.94 21.32
N ASP A 18 32.80 25.93 20.66
CA ASP A 18 31.33 26.12 20.58
C ASP A 18 30.94 27.25 19.59
N GLN A 19 31.67 27.36 18.49
CA GLN A 19 31.42 28.42 17.52
C GLN A 19 30.25 28.06 16.58
N THR A 20 29.25 28.93 16.48
CA THR A 20 28.20 28.78 15.47
C THR A 20 28.80 28.93 14.07
N LYS A 21 28.31 28.14 13.10
CA LYS A 21 28.75 28.22 11.69
C LYS A 21 28.74 29.65 11.14
N GLY A 22 27.74 30.46 11.51
CA GLY A 22 27.67 31.86 11.12
C GLY A 22 28.88 32.68 11.59
N SER A 23 29.19 32.62 12.89
CA SER A 23 30.32 33.38 13.46
C SER A 23 31.69 32.91 12.94
N PHE A 24 31.84 31.63 12.62
CA PHE A 24 33.05 31.09 11.98
C PHE A 24 33.30 31.73 10.62
N TRP A 25 32.28 31.75 9.78
CA TRP A 25 32.39 32.31 8.45
C TRP A 25 32.58 33.82 8.44
N THR A 26 32.13 34.52 9.49
CA THR A 26 32.36 35.97 9.64
C THR A 26 33.85 36.26 9.82
N ARG A 27 34.54 35.49 10.68
CA ARG A 27 35.98 35.64 10.91
C ARG A 27 36.80 35.25 9.68
N VAL A 28 36.42 34.18 8.99
CA VAL A 28 37.05 33.79 7.72
C VAL A 28 36.87 34.88 6.67
N TYR A 29 35.70 35.51 6.61
CA TYR A 29 35.41 36.63 5.71
C TYR A 29 36.28 37.85 6.02
N GLU A 30 36.39 38.23 7.30
CA GLU A 30 37.22 39.35 7.76
C GLU A 30 38.70 39.11 7.44
N TYR A 31 39.22 37.93 7.79
CA TYR A 31 40.60 37.56 7.48
C TYR A 31 40.87 37.56 5.97
N TYR A 32 39.95 37.01 5.18
CA TYR A 32 40.07 37.01 3.72
C TYR A 32 40.13 38.43 3.14
N HIS A 33 39.32 39.36 3.66
CA HIS A 33 39.28 40.74 3.18
C HIS A 33 40.44 41.60 3.66
N SER A 34 40.99 41.31 4.84
CA SER A 34 42.16 42.02 5.38
C SER A 34 43.48 41.62 4.73
N ASN A 35 43.56 40.39 4.18
CA ASN A 35 44.80 39.85 3.59
C ASN A 35 44.75 39.79 2.06
N LYS A 36 43.75 40.41 1.41
CA LYS A 36 43.64 40.39 -0.05
C LYS A 36 44.42 41.50 -0.72
N GLU A 37 45.22 41.09 -1.71
CA GLU A 37 45.98 41.98 -2.60
C GLU A 37 45.14 42.51 -3.78
N PHE A 38 43.85 42.13 -3.88
CA PHE A 38 42.98 42.45 -5.02
C PHE A 38 41.59 42.94 -4.60
N THR A 39 40.96 43.74 -5.48
CA THR A 39 39.57 44.18 -5.28
C THR A 39 38.62 42.98 -5.43
N SER A 40 37.76 42.78 -4.44
CA SER A 40 36.84 41.63 -4.39
C SER A 40 35.55 42.07 -3.74
N ASN A 41 34.43 41.69 -4.36
CA ASN A 41 33.07 42.00 -3.92
C ASN A 41 32.38 40.78 -3.30
N HIS A 42 33.15 39.76 -2.91
CA HIS A 42 32.60 38.53 -2.33
C HIS A 42 31.93 38.80 -0.99
N THR A 43 30.70 38.32 -0.82
CA THR A 43 30.01 38.26 0.46
C THR A 43 30.39 37.00 1.24
N GLN A 44 30.13 36.98 2.55
CA GLN A 44 30.32 35.80 3.40
C GLN A 44 29.66 34.53 2.80
N SER A 45 28.42 34.64 2.33
CA SER A 45 27.70 33.53 1.69
C SER A 45 28.36 33.03 0.41
N SER A 46 28.91 33.94 -0.40
CA SER A 46 29.63 33.58 -1.63
C SER A 46 30.97 32.87 -1.34
N LEU A 47 31.69 33.28 -0.28
CA LEU A 47 32.92 32.62 0.16
C LEU A 47 32.62 31.22 0.73
N LEU A 48 31.55 31.08 1.51
CA LEU A 48 31.08 29.78 1.99
C LEU A 48 30.74 28.85 0.82
N HIS A 49 30.02 29.34 -0.19
CA HIS A 49 29.67 28.54 -1.36
C HIS A 49 30.92 28.14 -2.16
N ARG A 50 31.86 29.07 -2.39
CA ARG A 50 33.14 28.76 -3.04
C ARG A 50 33.96 27.75 -2.23
N TRP A 51 33.98 27.88 -0.91
CA TRP A 51 34.64 26.93 -0.03
C TRP A 51 34.02 25.53 -0.12
N LYS A 52 32.69 25.42 -0.08
CA LYS A 52 32.01 24.13 -0.31
C LYS A 52 32.37 23.52 -1.67
N GLY A 53 32.52 24.34 -2.71
CA GLY A 53 33.01 23.89 -4.02
C GLY A 53 34.45 23.37 -3.97
N ILE A 54 35.36 24.10 -3.32
CA ILE A 54 36.76 23.66 -3.10
C ILE A 54 36.78 22.36 -2.28
N LEU A 55 35.98 22.26 -1.22
CA LEU A 55 35.85 21.04 -0.42
C LEU A 55 35.39 19.85 -1.25
N ALA A 56 34.33 20.03 -2.05
CA ALA A 56 33.83 18.97 -2.92
C ALA A 56 34.92 18.54 -3.92
N MET A 57 35.59 19.48 -4.58
CA MET A 57 36.64 19.19 -5.56
C MET A 57 37.86 18.52 -4.92
N VAL A 58 38.35 19.01 -3.78
CA VAL A 58 39.47 18.41 -3.03
C VAL A 58 39.12 17.01 -2.50
N PHE A 59 37.85 16.76 -2.19
CA PHE A 59 37.35 15.44 -1.78
C PHE A 59 37.30 14.46 -2.97
N TYR A 60 36.78 14.89 -4.13
CA TYR A 60 36.74 14.06 -5.34
C TYR A 60 38.14 13.83 -5.95
N GLU A 61 39.06 14.80 -5.87
CA GLU A 61 40.47 14.66 -6.29
C GLU A 61 41.28 13.69 -5.41
N ALA A 62 40.78 13.31 -4.23
CA ALA A 62 41.40 12.26 -3.41
C ALA A 62 41.01 10.84 -3.87
N GLU A 63 39.89 10.70 -4.58
CA GLU A 63 39.38 9.42 -5.10
C GLU A 63 39.82 9.15 -6.55
N ASP A 64 39.99 10.19 -7.37
CA ASP A 64 40.47 10.08 -8.77
C ASP A 64 41.95 10.45 -8.89
N ARG A 65 42.81 9.44 -9.16
CA ARG A 65 44.27 9.64 -9.28
C ARG A 65 44.69 10.22 -10.63
N GLU A 66 43.83 10.19 -11.65
CA GLU A 66 44.22 10.44 -13.04
C GLU A 66 43.72 11.77 -13.61
N ASN A 67 42.65 12.37 -13.05
CA ASN A 67 42.09 13.62 -13.56
C ASN A 67 42.19 14.79 -12.58
N LYS A 68 43.42 15.20 -12.27
CA LYS A 68 43.68 16.34 -11.37
C LYS A 68 43.49 17.65 -12.12
N SER A 69 42.54 18.47 -11.68
CA SER A 69 42.48 19.86 -12.13
C SER A 69 43.66 20.60 -11.50
N PHE A 70 44.70 20.89 -12.30
CA PHE A 70 45.89 21.62 -11.86
C PHE A 70 45.58 22.95 -11.15
N GLN A 71 44.39 23.51 -11.39
CA GLN A 71 43.94 24.76 -10.80
C GLN A 71 43.69 24.67 -9.27
N LEU A 72 43.43 23.47 -8.72
CA LEU A 72 43.11 23.28 -7.30
C LEU A 72 44.06 22.34 -6.55
N LEU A 73 45.01 21.73 -7.25
CA LEU A 73 46.07 20.90 -6.67
C LEU A 73 46.85 21.62 -5.56
N HIS A 74 47.02 22.94 -5.68
CA HIS A 74 47.64 23.77 -4.64
C HIS A 74 46.82 23.77 -3.33
N CYS A 75 45.49 23.84 -3.41
CA CYS A 75 44.59 23.78 -2.27
C CYS A 75 44.62 22.40 -1.60
N TRP A 76 44.61 21.33 -2.39
CA TRP A 76 44.74 19.96 -1.90
C TRP A 76 46.07 19.73 -1.17
N ASN A 77 47.19 20.17 -1.75
CA ASN A 77 48.51 20.02 -1.14
C ASN A 77 48.64 20.74 0.22
N ILE A 78 47.92 21.86 0.42
CA ILE A 78 47.90 22.60 1.69
C ILE A 78 47.04 21.89 2.75
N LEU A 79 45.91 21.33 2.33
CA LEU A 79 44.89 20.79 3.25
C LEU A 79 45.13 19.34 3.65
N LYS A 80 45.65 18.49 2.75
CA LYS A 80 45.74 17.03 2.94
C LYS A 80 46.50 16.56 4.18
N ASN A 81 47.46 17.36 4.65
CA ASN A 81 48.29 17.03 5.81
C ASN A 81 47.84 17.71 7.11
N GLN A 82 46.74 18.47 7.08
CA GLN A 82 46.26 19.18 8.26
C GLN A 82 45.45 18.23 9.17
N PRO A 83 45.65 18.24 10.49
CA PRO A 83 44.94 17.33 11.40
C PRO A 83 43.42 17.62 11.43
N ASN A 84 43.03 18.90 11.44
CA ASN A 84 41.64 19.33 11.38
C ASN A 84 40.92 18.96 10.06
N TRP A 85 41.69 18.71 8.98
CA TRP A 85 41.16 18.22 7.71
C TRP A 85 40.68 16.76 7.83
N HIS A 86 41.45 15.92 8.53
CA HIS A 86 41.09 14.52 8.74
C HIS A 86 39.84 14.39 9.62
N ASP A 87 39.71 15.23 10.64
CA ASP A 87 38.51 15.27 11.49
C ASP A 87 37.28 15.71 10.68
N LYS A 88 37.44 16.70 9.78
CA LYS A 88 36.36 17.14 8.89
C LYS A 88 35.95 16.05 7.89
N GLN A 89 36.90 15.25 7.39
CA GLN A 89 36.60 14.11 6.53
C GLN A 89 35.80 13.03 7.27
N LYS A 90 36.14 12.73 8.52
CA LYS A 90 35.39 11.77 9.36
C LYS A 90 33.97 12.24 9.65
N GLU A 91 33.79 13.52 9.97
CA GLU A 91 32.46 14.12 10.19
C GLU A 91 31.57 13.99 8.94
N LEU A 92 32.09 14.35 7.76
CA LEU A 92 31.35 14.23 6.50
C LEU A 92 31.03 12.78 6.13
N ALA A 93 31.92 11.83 6.43
CA ALA A 93 31.66 10.41 6.23
C ALA A 93 30.55 9.90 7.17
N ALA A 94 30.54 10.36 8.43
CA ALA A 94 29.49 10.01 9.39
C ALA A 94 28.12 10.60 8.99
N GLU A 95 28.08 11.84 8.50
CA GLU A 95 26.85 12.46 7.98
C GLU A 95 26.27 11.67 6.79
N LYS A 96 27.11 11.27 5.83
CA LYS A 96 26.68 10.43 4.69
C LYS A 96 26.16 9.06 5.13
N GLN A 97 26.79 8.46 6.13
CA GLN A 97 26.34 7.17 6.68
C GLN A 97 24.97 7.31 7.35
N LEU A 98 24.77 8.36 8.14
CA LEU A 98 23.49 8.65 8.79
C LEU A 98 22.38 8.90 7.76
N GLU A 99 22.66 9.63 6.68
CA GLU A 99 21.72 9.85 5.59
C GLU A 99 21.34 8.55 4.88
N SER A 100 22.33 7.71 4.55
CA SER A 100 22.10 6.36 3.98
C SER A 100 21.25 5.49 4.91
N ASP A 101 21.50 5.51 6.21
CA ASP A 101 20.77 4.69 7.17
C ASP A 101 19.33 5.22 7.40
N ALA A 102 19.14 6.55 7.36
CA ALA A 102 17.82 7.17 7.36
C ALA A 102 17.00 6.80 6.10
N GLU A 103 17.62 6.77 4.92
CA GLU A 103 16.95 6.30 3.70
C GLU A 103 16.54 4.83 3.76
N LYS A 104 17.38 3.96 4.35
CA LYS A 104 17.05 2.55 4.53
C LYS A 104 15.85 2.36 5.45
N GLU A 105 15.79 3.10 6.56
CA GLU A 105 14.66 3.04 7.47
C GLU A 105 13.37 3.58 6.83
N GLN A 106 13.43 4.69 6.07
CA GLN A 106 12.27 5.17 5.31
C GLN A 106 11.76 4.13 4.30
N LYS A 107 12.67 3.44 3.58
CA LYS A 107 12.29 2.36 2.64
C LYS A 107 11.66 1.16 3.36
N LYS A 108 12.16 0.82 4.55
CA LYS A 108 11.64 -0.27 5.38
C LYS A 108 10.24 0.06 5.91
N GLU A 109 10.02 1.29 6.36
CA GLU A 109 8.71 1.78 6.79
C GLU A 109 7.71 1.81 5.62
N GLY A 110 8.14 2.29 4.45
CA GLY A 110 7.33 2.24 3.23
C GLY A 110 6.91 0.82 2.87
N ARG A 111 7.82 -0.15 2.96
CA ARG A 111 7.53 -1.57 2.72
C ARG A 111 6.55 -2.15 3.76
N TYR A 112 6.72 -1.81 5.04
CA TYR A 112 5.82 -2.24 6.10
C TYR A 112 4.40 -1.70 5.88
N ASN A 113 4.26 -0.41 5.60
CA ASN A 113 2.97 0.23 5.33
C ASN A 113 2.29 -0.39 4.11
N GLN A 114 3.05 -0.66 3.04
CA GLN A 114 2.52 -1.36 1.86
C GLN A 114 2.05 -2.78 2.18
N SER A 115 2.80 -3.53 3.00
CA SER A 115 2.36 -4.86 3.42
C SER A 115 1.08 -4.80 4.25
N TYR A 116 0.97 -3.80 5.14
CA TYR A 116 -0.20 -3.60 5.97
C TYR A 116 -1.45 -3.26 5.16
N THR A 117 -1.32 -2.41 4.13
CA THR A 117 -2.47 -2.07 3.26
C THR A 117 -2.96 -3.29 2.49
N VAL A 118 -2.05 -4.10 1.94
CA VAL A 118 -2.40 -5.32 1.21
C VAL A 118 -3.14 -6.31 2.13
N GLU A 119 -2.66 -6.52 3.36
CA GLU A 119 -3.31 -7.44 4.30
C GLU A 119 -4.71 -6.93 4.71
N LYS A 120 -4.86 -5.62 4.90
CA LYS A 120 -6.15 -5.00 5.20
C LYS A 120 -7.15 -5.19 4.06
N GLU A 121 -6.73 -4.97 2.81
CA GLU A 121 -7.58 -5.19 1.63
C GLU A 121 -7.94 -6.67 1.45
N ARG A 122 -7.00 -7.58 1.73
CA ARG A 122 -7.23 -9.03 1.71
C ARG A 122 -8.33 -9.43 2.69
N LEU A 123 -8.24 -8.97 3.93
CA LEU A 123 -9.24 -9.24 4.97
C LEU A 123 -10.62 -8.68 4.60
N GLU A 124 -10.67 -7.48 4.01
CA GLU A 124 -11.93 -6.87 3.58
C GLU A 124 -12.56 -7.64 2.42
N LEU A 125 -11.75 -8.09 1.45
CA LEU A 125 -12.21 -8.93 0.36
C LEU A 125 -12.72 -10.29 0.85
N GLU A 126 -12.05 -10.89 1.83
CA GLU A 126 -12.45 -12.16 2.43
C GLU A 126 -13.82 -12.05 3.12
N LYS A 127 -14.05 -10.98 3.89
CA LYS A 127 -15.36 -10.69 4.48
C LYS A 127 -16.46 -10.53 3.43
N ARG A 128 -16.20 -9.74 2.39
CA ARG A 128 -17.18 -9.55 1.29
C ARG A 128 -17.51 -10.84 0.57
N ARG A 129 -16.55 -11.76 0.42
CA ARG A 129 -16.78 -13.08 -0.16
C ARG A 129 -17.65 -13.95 0.75
N ALA A 130 -17.37 -13.97 2.05
CA ALA A 130 -18.18 -14.71 3.01
C ALA A 130 -19.63 -14.22 3.04
N GLU A 131 -19.85 -12.91 3.08
CA GLU A 131 -21.20 -12.31 3.03
C GLU A 131 -21.93 -12.65 1.71
N ALA A 132 -21.23 -12.62 0.58
CA ALA A 132 -21.81 -12.97 -0.72
C ALA A 132 -22.17 -14.47 -0.81
N GLU A 133 -21.35 -15.34 -0.23
CA GLU A 133 -21.61 -16.78 -0.17
C GLU A 133 -22.81 -17.08 0.74
N GLU A 134 -22.88 -16.45 1.91
CA GLU A 134 -24.03 -16.57 2.82
C GLU A 134 -25.32 -16.07 2.17
N ALA A 135 -25.26 -14.94 1.46
CA ALA A 135 -26.42 -14.42 0.71
C ALA A 135 -26.88 -15.37 -0.39
N ARG A 136 -25.94 -16.02 -1.11
CA ARG A 136 -26.26 -17.05 -2.11
C ARG A 136 -26.94 -18.26 -1.47
N ALA A 137 -26.38 -18.78 -0.37
CA ALA A 137 -26.96 -19.89 0.37
C ALA A 137 -28.37 -19.56 0.90
N ALA A 138 -28.57 -18.35 1.43
CA ALA A 138 -29.87 -17.89 1.90
C ALA A 138 -30.90 -17.79 0.76
N ASN A 139 -30.49 -17.29 -0.42
CA ASN A 139 -31.36 -17.21 -1.59
C ASN A 139 -31.71 -18.60 -2.14
N GLU A 140 -30.76 -19.53 -2.17
CA GLU A 140 -31.00 -20.91 -2.55
C GLU A 140 -31.98 -21.59 -1.58
N ALA A 141 -31.78 -21.45 -0.27
CA ALA A 141 -32.68 -21.98 0.75
C ALA A 141 -34.10 -21.42 0.63
N LYS A 142 -34.26 -20.12 0.34
CA LYS A 142 -35.56 -19.50 0.04
C LYS A 142 -36.19 -20.11 -1.22
N GLY A 143 -35.39 -20.33 -2.26
CA GLY A 143 -35.84 -20.96 -3.49
C GLY A 143 -36.36 -22.38 -3.28
N LEU A 144 -35.66 -23.18 -2.47
CA LEU A 144 -36.09 -24.54 -2.11
C LEU A 144 -37.40 -24.52 -1.31
N LYS A 145 -37.52 -23.65 -0.31
CA LYS A 145 -38.77 -23.48 0.46
C LYS A 145 -39.95 -23.07 -0.41
N MET A 146 -39.73 -22.18 -1.39
CA MET A 146 -40.79 -21.77 -2.31
C MET A 146 -41.24 -22.95 -3.18
N LYS A 147 -40.31 -23.75 -3.71
CA LYS A 147 -40.63 -24.96 -4.49
C LYS A 147 -41.37 -26.01 -3.66
N GLU A 148 -41.03 -26.15 -2.39
CA GLU A 148 -41.71 -27.05 -1.47
C GLU A 148 -43.17 -26.63 -1.24
N ILE A 149 -43.40 -25.33 -0.98
CA ILE A 149 -44.76 -24.77 -0.85
C ILE A 149 -45.55 -24.97 -2.14
N GLU A 150 -44.93 -24.73 -3.31
CA GLU A 150 -45.57 -24.92 -4.60
C GLU A 150 -45.94 -26.39 -4.86
N LEU A 151 -45.04 -27.32 -4.55
CA LEU A 151 -45.30 -28.74 -4.67
C LEU A 151 -46.47 -29.17 -3.80
N GLU A 152 -46.53 -28.68 -2.56
CA GLU A 152 -47.62 -29.01 -1.64
C GLU A 152 -48.96 -28.46 -2.11
N ARG A 153 -48.97 -27.21 -2.60
CA ARG A 153 -50.16 -26.63 -3.24
C ARG A 153 -50.64 -27.45 -4.42
N ASN A 154 -49.73 -27.89 -5.29
CA ASN A 154 -50.06 -28.69 -6.47
C ASN A 154 -50.62 -30.07 -6.08
N LYS A 155 -50.09 -30.71 -5.03
CA LYS A 155 -50.67 -31.95 -4.50
C LYS A 155 -52.11 -31.76 -4.04
N ILE A 156 -52.36 -30.73 -3.23
CA ILE A 156 -53.71 -30.40 -2.74
C ILE A 156 -54.66 -30.15 -3.92
N GLU A 157 -54.21 -29.43 -4.95
CA GLU A 157 -55.02 -29.16 -6.14
C GLU A 157 -55.36 -30.45 -6.92
N LEU A 158 -54.38 -31.35 -7.08
CA LEU A 158 -54.60 -32.64 -7.75
C LEU A 158 -55.54 -33.54 -6.95
N GLU A 159 -55.41 -33.57 -5.63
CA GLU A 159 -56.34 -34.31 -4.77
C GLU A 159 -57.75 -33.74 -4.87
N HIS A 160 -57.92 -32.42 -4.85
CA HIS A 160 -59.21 -31.78 -5.05
C HIS A 160 -59.82 -32.11 -6.42
N LYS A 161 -59.02 -32.08 -7.49
CA LYS A 161 -59.47 -32.50 -8.83
C LYS A 161 -59.90 -33.97 -8.86
N ARG A 162 -59.14 -34.87 -8.23
CA ARG A 162 -59.49 -36.28 -8.12
C ARG A 162 -60.83 -36.46 -7.39
N MET A 163 -61.03 -35.77 -6.27
CA MET A 163 -62.29 -35.82 -5.53
C MET A 163 -63.49 -35.38 -6.38
N LEU A 164 -63.37 -34.29 -7.13
CA LEU A 164 -64.43 -33.82 -8.03
C LEU A 164 -64.72 -34.82 -9.16
N ASP A 165 -63.69 -35.47 -9.71
CA ASP A 165 -63.88 -36.50 -10.74
C ASP A 165 -64.55 -37.76 -10.17
N GLU A 166 -64.17 -38.18 -8.97
CA GLU A 166 -64.83 -39.29 -8.26
C GLU A 166 -66.32 -38.96 -7.98
N GLU A 167 -66.63 -37.75 -7.51
CA GLU A 167 -68.00 -37.27 -7.33
C GLU A 167 -68.79 -37.28 -8.65
N ARG A 168 -68.18 -36.81 -9.74
CA ARG A 168 -68.78 -36.83 -11.08
C ARG A 168 -69.07 -38.25 -11.57
N ILE A 169 -68.18 -39.21 -11.31
CA ILE A 169 -68.38 -40.63 -11.65
C ILE A 169 -69.52 -41.22 -10.82
N MET A 170 -69.58 -40.91 -9.53
CA MET A 170 -70.62 -41.40 -8.60
C MET A 170 -72.01 -40.85 -8.91
N THR A 171 -72.10 -39.60 -9.41
CA THR A 171 -73.37 -38.92 -9.71
C THR A 171 -73.84 -39.09 -11.16
N MET A 172 -73.07 -39.78 -12.01
CA MET A 172 -73.40 -40.02 -13.42
C MET A 172 -74.68 -40.87 -13.57
N ASP A 173 -75.64 -40.42 -14.37
CA ASP A 173 -76.81 -41.24 -14.72
C ASP A 173 -76.41 -42.39 -15.66
N ILE A 174 -76.48 -43.61 -15.13
CA ILE A 174 -76.15 -44.84 -15.84
C ILE A 174 -77.38 -45.57 -16.38
N ALA A 175 -78.61 -45.16 -15.99
CA ALA A 175 -79.84 -45.84 -16.39
C ALA A 175 -80.16 -45.64 -17.87
N SER A 176 -79.69 -44.52 -18.43
CA SER A 176 -79.92 -44.11 -19.82
C SER A 176 -78.83 -44.60 -20.80
N MET A 177 -77.78 -45.28 -20.32
CA MET A 177 -76.62 -45.67 -21.12
C MET A 177 -76.67 -47.14 -21.63
N PRO A 178 -76.01 -47.47 -22.76
CA PRO A 178 -75.91 -48.84 -23.26
C PRO A 178 -75.27 -49.80 -22.25
N PHE A 179 -75.70 -51.06 -22.25
CA PHE A 179 -75.35 -52.08 -21.24
C PHE A 179 -73.84 -52.18 -20.92
N LEU A 180 -72.96 -52.18 -21.92
CA LEU A 180 -71.51 -52.26 -21.72
C LEU A 180 -70.95 -51.03 -20.99
N GLN A 181 -71.46 -49.85 -21.30
CA GLN A 181 -71.06 -48.60 -20.66
C GLN A 181 -71.62 -48.48 -19.25
N GLN A 182 -72.86 -48.95 -19.03
CA GLN A 182 -73.47 -49.06 -17.70
C GLN A 182 -72.65 -49.97 -16.77
N GLN A 183 -72.24 -51.16 -17.24
CA GLN A 183 -71.40 -52.07 -16.44
C GLN A 183 -70.04 -51.46 -16.12
N TYR A 184 -69.43 -50.76 -17.07
CA TYR A 184 -68.16 -50.07 -16.87
C TYR A 184 -68.24 -49.01 -15.75
N TYR A 185 -69.19 -48.07 -15.82
CA TYR A 185 -69.33 -47.04 -14.80
C TYR A 185 -69.74 -47.61 -13.44
N LYS A 186 -70.60 -48.63 -13.40
CA LYS A 186 -70.98 -49.30 -12.15
C LYS A 186 -69.78 -49.94 -11.45
N SER A 187 -68.89 -50.59 -12.21
CA SER A 187 -67.65 -51.13 -11.67
C SER A 187 -66.73 -50.04 -11.11
N LEU A 188 -66.69 -48.86 -11.73
CA LEU A 188 -65.91 -47.72 -11.23
C LEU A 188 -66.50 -47.15 -9.94
N GLN A 189 -67.82 -46.98 -9.88
CA GLN A 189 -68.54 -46.51 -8.69
C GLN A 189 -68.34 -47.44 -7.49
N ASP A 190 -68.43 -48.76 -7.71
CA ASP A 190 -68.18 -49.77 -6.68
C ASP A 190 -66.72 -49.71 -6.18
N GLY A 191 -65.76 -49.45 -7.08
CA GLY A 191 -64.35 -49.28 -6.75
C GLY A 191 -64.10 -48.08 -5.83
N ILE A 192 -64.67 -46.92 -6.17
CA ILE A 192 -64.58 -45.68 -5.38
C ILE A 192 -65.24 -45.88 -4.00
N SER A 193 -66.40 -46.52 -3.95
CA SER A 193 -67.13 -46.76 -2.70
C SER A 193 -66.34 -47.64 -1.72
N ARG A 194 -65.60 -48.62 -2.24
CA ARG A 194 -64.71 -49.49 -1.44
C ARG A 194 -63.46 -48.77 -0.95
N SER A 195 -62.86 -47.88 -1.76
CA SER A 195 -61.68 -47.13 -1.32
C SER A 195 -62.00 -46.09 -0.25
N VAL A 196 -63.22 -45.55 -0.23
CA VAL A 196 -63.67 -44.58 0.80
C VAL A 196 -64.04 -45.28 2.11
N SER A 197 -64.37 -46.57 2.08
CA SER A 197 -64.82 -47.35 3.26
C SER A 197 -63.68 -48.02 4.06
N ASN A 198 -62.45 -48.02 3.54
CA ASN A 198 -61.24 -48.57 4.17
C ASN A 198 -60.35 -47.45 4.70
#